data_AF-A0A4Y2VG75-F1
#
_entry.id   AF-A0A4Y2VG75-F1
#
_cell.length_a   1.000
_cell.length_b   1.000
_cell.length_c   1.000
_cell.angle_alpha   90.00
_cell.angle_beta   90.00
_cell.angle_gamma   90.00
#
_symmetry.space_group_name_H-M   'P 1'
#
loop_
_entity.id
_entity.type
_entity.pdbx_description
1 polymer ?
#
loop_
_entity_poly.entity_id
_entity_poly.type
_entity_poly.pdbx_seq_one_letter_code
_entity_poly.pdbx_strand_id
1 'polypeptide(L)'
;MESTSKHVVAINQAGAIRRMLEDSKFVFWLTAFHNIMPLIDVLYNQLQKTRTDAALIRKQVNVFHQSLEKERKRMDKVTKEISASYETLRKRKRENIHINRTVAAREICDVITNQVKERFCFISHYSAVSLLKAPKFQEYEKKFPTQILDQACYRRIV
;
A
#
# COMPACT_ATOMS: atom_id res chain seq x y z
N MET A 1 -7.90 2.16 -47.74
CA MET A 1 -7.74 3.46 -47.06
C MET A 1 -7.92 3.37 -45.55
N GLU A 2 -8.86 2.56 -45.03
CA GLU A 2 -9.10 2.45 -43.58
C GLU A 2 -7.92 1.86 -42.77
N SER A 3 -7.17 0.91 -43.33
CA SER A 3 -5.98 0.32 -42.69
C SER A 3 -4.84 1.33 -42.50
N THR A 4 -4.66 2.26 -43.44
CA THR A 4 -3.62 3.30 -43.38
C THR A 4 -3.94 4.33 -42.30
N SER A 5 -5.23 4.66 -42.12
CA SER A 5 -5.71 5.55 -41.06
C SER A 5 -5.47 4.96 -39.66
N LYS A 6 -5.75 3.66 -39.46
CA LYS A 6 -5.52 2.97 -38.18
C LYS A 6 -4.02 2.94 -37.80
N HIS A 7 -3.15 2.75 -38.79
CA HIS A 7 -1.69 2.76 -38.59
C HIS A 7 -1.17 4.14 -38.13
N VAL A 8 -1.65 5.23 -38.73
CA VAL A 8 -1.27 6.60 -38.33
C VAL A 8 -1.72 6.92 -36.90
N VAL A 9 -2.93 6.48 -36.51
CA VAL A 9 -3.44 6.63 -35.14
C VAL A 9 -2.52 5.90 -34.14
N ALA A 10 -2.13 4.66 -34.44
CA ALA A 10 -1.24 3.88 -33.58
C ALA A 10 0.14 4.54 -33.41
N ILE A 11 0.72 5.08 -34.49
CA ILE A 11 1.99 5.83 -34.43
C ILE A 11 1.89 7.03 -33.49
N ASN A 12 0.80 7.80 -33.61
CA ASN A 12 0.60 8.99 -32.79
C ASN A 12 0.42 8.64 -31.31
N GLN A 13 -0.33 7.58 -31.01
CA GLN A 13 -0.52 7.07 -29.65
C GLN A 13 0.80 6.57 -29.04
N ALA A 14 1.57 5.76 -29.77
CA ALA A 14 2.88 5.29 -29.33
C ALA A 14 3.84 6.46 -29.07
N GLY A 15 3.83 7.46 -29.95
CA GLY A 15 4.62 8.69 -29.80
C GLY A 15 4.21 9.54 -28.59
N ALA A 16 2.92 9.53 -28.22
CA ALA A 16 2.43 10.19 -27.01
C ALA A 16 2.85 9.44 -25.74
N ILE A 17 2.73 8.11 -25.72
CA ILE A 17 3.18 7.26 -24.60
C ILE A 17 4.68 7.43 -24.36
N ARG A 18 5.50 7.40 -25.43
CA ARG A 18 6.94 7.61 -25.30
C ARG A 18 7.28 8.95 -24.64
N ARG A 19 6.64 10.05 -25.08
CA ARG A 19 6.82 11.38 -24.49
C ARG A 19 6.41 11.43 -23.02
N MET A 20 5.38 10.68 -22.63
CA MET A 20 4.94 10.57 -21.24
C MET A 20 5.95 9.78 -20.39
N LEU A 21 6.54 8.71 -20.94
CA LEU A 21 7.59 7.93 -20.29
C LEU A 21 8.95 8.66 -20.22
N GLU A 22 9.14 9.72 -21.01
CA GLU A 22 10.28 10.63 -20.93
C GLU A 22 10.02 11.81 -19.98
N ASP A 23 8.81 11.96 -19.44
CA ASP A 23 8.52 13.01 -18.48
C ASP A 23 8.94 12.60 -17.06
N SER A 24 9.94 13.30 -16.53
CA SER A 24 10.45 13.09 -15.17
C SER A 24 9.39 13.13 -14.06
N LYS A 25 8.29 13.90 -14.21
CA LYS A 25 7.22 13.95 -13.20
C LYS A 25 6.39 12.67 -13.26
N PHE A 26 6.00 12.26 -14.46
CA PHE A 26 5.27 11.01 -14.67
C PHE A 26 6.08 9.81 -14.18
N VAL A 27 7.35 9.71 -14.58
CA VAL A 27 8.23 8.60 -14.18
C VAL A 27 8.46 8.56 -12.67
N PHE A 28 8.57 9.71 -12.01
CA PHE A 28 8.62 9.76 -10.54
C PHE A 28 7.40 9.12 -9.90
N TRP A 29 6.20 9.55 -10.30
CA TRP A 29 4.96 9.01 -9.72
C TRP A 29 4.75 7.55 -10.07
N LEU A 30 5.03 7.15 -11.31
CA LEU A 30 4.98 5.77 -11.74
C LEU A 30 5.89 4.89 -10.87
N THR A 31 7.11 5.35 -10.60
CA THR A 31 8.08 4.62 -9.76
C THR A 31 7.62 4.54 -8.31
N ALA A 32 7.10 5.64 -7.75
CA ALA A 32 6.57 5.67 -6.38
C ALA A 32 5.41 4.66 -6.23
N PHE A 33 4.44 4.67 -7.13
CA PHE A 33 3.31 3.73 -7.08
C PHE A 33 3.71 2.30 -7.41
N HIS A 34 4.64 2.08 -8.33
CA HIS A 34 5.18 0.75 -8.62
C HIS A 34 5.79 0.10 -7.37
N ASN A 35 6.41 0.89 -6.49
CA ASN A 35 6.98 0.39 -5.23
C ASN A 35 5.91 0.15 -4.15
N ILE A 36 4.84 0.95 -4.12
CA ILE A 36 3.79 0.89 -3.09
C ILE A 36 2.75 -0.20 -3.39
N MET A 37 2.28 -0.30 -4.63
CA MET A 37 1.16 -1.19 -5.01
C MET A 37 1.39 -2.66 -4.63
N PRO A 38 2.59 -3.26 -4.84
CA PRO A 38 2.83 -4.64 -4.43
C PRO A 38 2.64 -4.87 -2.92
N LEU A 39 2.95 -3.87 -2.09
CA LEU A 39 2.75 -3.98 -0.64
C LEU A 39 1.26 -4.04 -0.30
N ILE A 40 0.44 -3.25 -1.00
CA ILE A 40 -1.01 -3.23 -0.83
C ILE A 40 -1.61 -4.56 -1.29
N ASP A 41 -1.19 -5.06 -2.44
CA ASP A 41 -1.64 -6.36 -2.97
C ASP A 41 -1.29 -7.50 -2.03
N VAL A 42 -0.07 -7.52 -1.48
CA VAL A 42 0.34 -8.52 -0.48
C VAL A 42 -0.56 -8.42 0.75
N LEU A 43 -0.78 -7.22 1.31
CA LEU A 43 -1.64 -7.06 2.47
C LEU A 43 -3.06 -7.56 2.18
N TYR A 44 -3.65 -7.17 1.05
CA TYR A 44 -4.98 -7.59 0.63
C TYR A 44 -5.08 -9.13 0.55
N ASN A 45 -4.14 -9.77 -0.13
CA ASN A 45 -4.09 -11.22 -0.29
C ASN A 45 -3.89 -11.97 1.04
N GLN A 46 -3.16 -11.38 1.99
CA GLN A 46 -2.99 -11.99 3.32
C GLN A 46 -4.27 -11.90 4.15
N LEU A 47 -5.04 -10.82 4.01
CA LEU A 47 -6.25 -10.58 4.80
C LEU A 47 -7.48 -11.34 4.27
N GLN A 48 -7.56 -11.61 2.96
CA GLN A 48 -8.70 -12.30 2.33
C GLN A 48 -8.76 -13.82 2.63
N LYS A 49 -7.72 -14.40 3.23
CA LYS A 49 -7.68 -15.84 3.51
C LYS A 49 -8.80 -16.25 4.48
N THR A 50 -9.44 -17.39 4.26
CA THR A 50 -10.64 -17.86 5.01
C THR A 50 -10.38 -18.13 6.50
N ARG A 51 -9.13 -18.07 6.98
CA ARG A 51 -8.71 -18.42 8.36
C ARG A 51 -7.91 -17.31 9.06
N THR A 52 -8.19 -16.04 8.79
CA THR A 52 -7.35 -14.95 9.30
C THR A 52 -7.58 -14.66 10.79
N ASP A 53 -6.86 -15.32 11.69
CA ASP A 53 -6.90 -14.99 13.13
C ASP A 53 -6.50 -13.54 13.43
N ALA A 54 -7.06 -12.92 14.48
CA ALA A 54 -6.76 -11.56 14.90
C ALA A 54 -5.27 -11.33 15.15
N ALA A 55 -4.57 -12.34 15.67
CA ALA A 55 -3.12 -12.29 15.84
C ALA A 55 -2.38 -12.24 14.50
N LEU A 56 -2.85 -13.00 13.50
CA LEU A 56 -2.31 -12.98 12.15
C LEU A 56 -2.57 -11.63 11.47
N ILE A 57 -3.78 -11.07 11.59
CA ILE A 57 -4.12 -9.74 11.05
C ILE A 57 -3.15 -8.68 11.61
N ARG A 58 -2.97 -8.64 12.94
CA ARG A 58 -2.04 -7.70 13.59
C ARG A 58 -0.61 -7.88 13.08
N LYS A 59 -0.15 -9.13 12.94
CA LYS A 59 1.19 -9.43 12.40
C LYS A 59 1.35 -8.90 10.98
N GLN A 60 0.39 -9.16 10.10
CA GLN A 60 0.45 -8.75 8.70
C GLN A 60 0.38 -7.23 8.53
N VAL A 61 -0.48 -6.56 9.30
CA VAL A 61 -0.55 -5.09 9.35
C VAL A 61 0.78 -4.49 9.81
N ASN A 62 1.43 -5.08 10.82
CA ASN A 62 2.75 -4.63 11.28
C ASN A 62 3.84 -4.83 10.22
N VAL A 63 3.85 -5.97 9.54
CA VAL A 63 4.80 -6.25 8.44
C VAL A 63 4.59 -5.26 7.29
N PHE A 64 3.34 -4.97 6.93
CA PHE A 64 3.00 -3.98 5.93
C PHE A 64 3.52 -2.59 6.33
N HIS A 65 3.25 -2.14 7.55
CA HIS A 65 3.72 -0.85 8.06
C HIS A 65 5.25 -0.73 8.00
N GLN A 66 5.98 -1.75 8.45
CA GLN A 66 7.45 -1.77 8.37
C GLN A 66 7.97 -1.71 6.93
N SER A 67 7.28 -2.39 6.00
CA SER A 67 7.67 -2.41 4.59
C SER A 67 7.40 -1.07 3.92
N LEU A 68 6.24 -0.47 4.18
CA LEU A 68 5.86 0.85 3.66
C LEU A 68 6.75 1.96 4.24
N GLU A 69 7.18 1.85 5.51
CA GLU A 69 8.14 2.77 6.11
C GLU A 69 9.51 2.72 5.44
N LYS A 70 9.97 1.53 5.03
CA LYS A 70 11.20 1.40 4.24
C LYS A 70 11.06 2.09 2.89
N GLU A 71 9.91 1.93 2.23
CA GLU A 71 9.61 2.62 0.98
C GLU A 71 9.57 4.14 1.15
N ARG A 72 8.87 4.63 2.18
CA ARG A 72 8.78 6.04 2.54
C ARG A 72 10.16 6.67 2.71
N LYS A 73 11.09 5.98 3.38
CA LYS A 73 12.48 6.43 3.56
C LYS A 73 13.28 6.39 2.26
N ARG A 74 12.98 5.46 1.34
CA ARG A 74 13.65 5.35 0.04
C ARG A 74 13.25 6.44 -0.95
N MET A 75 12.19 7.20 -0.72
CA MET A 75 11.72 8.24 -1.65
C MET A 75 12.76 9.32 -1.98
N ASP A 76 13.68 9.64 -1.05
CA ASP A 76 14.81 10.53 -1.33
C ASP A 76 15.75 9.95 -2.38
N LYS A 77 16.00 8.63 -2.31
CA LYS A 77 16.87 7.91 -3.26
C LYS A 77 16.23 7.88 -4.64
N VAL A 78 14.94 7.57 -4.74
CA VAL A 78 14.16 7.59 -5.99
C VAL A 78 14.25 8.96 -6.65
N THR A 79 14.12 10.03 -5.85
CA THR A 79 14.24 11.41 -6.34
C THR A 79 15.62 11.66 -6.94
N LYS A 80 16.70 11.24 -6.26
CA LYS A 80 18.08 11.40 -6.73
C LYS A 80 18.37 10.59 -7.99
N GLU A 81 17.92 9.34 -8.06
CA GLU A 81 18.09 8.46 -9.21
C GLU A 81 17.41 9.03 -10.46
N ILE A 82 16.19 9.55 -10.30
CA ILE A 82 15.47 10.21 -11.39
C ILE A 82 16.14 11.54 -11.76
N SER A 83 16.58 12.36 -10.81
CA SER A 83 17.32 13.57 -11.17
C SER A 83 18.59 13.24 -11.98
N ALA A 84 19.38 12.24 -11.55
CA ALA A 84 20.61 11.83 -12.23
C ALA A 84 20.36 11.30 -13.65
N SER A 85 19.29 10.53 -13.86
CA SER A 85 18.95 9.97 -15.18
C SER A 85 18.49 11.02 -16.20
N TYR A 86 18.00 12.19 -15.75
CA TYR A 86 17.43 13.22 -16.61
C TYR A 86 18.29 14.50 -16.70
N GLU A 87 19.29 14.68 -15.83
CA GLU A 87 20.35 15.70 -15.92
C GLU A 87 21.14 15.59 -17.24
N THR A 88 21.35 14.38 -17.76
CA THR A 88 22.03 14.13 -19.04
C THR A 88 21.22 14.57 -20.26
N LEU A 89 19.90 14.79 -20.13
CA LEU A 89 18.99 15.01 -21.27
C LEU A 89 18.55 16.47 -21.46
N ARG A 90 18.40 17.30 -20.40
CA ARG A 90 18.03 18.72 -20.56
C ARG A 90 18.53 19.62 -19.41
N LYS A 91 19.51 20.48 -19.72
CA LYS A 91 19.93 21.66 -18.92
C LYS A 91 18.83 22.74 -18.91
N ARG A 92 17.76 22.61 -18.14
CA ARG A 92 16.89 23.75 -17.79
C ARG A 92 16.71 23.82 -16.28
N LYS A 93 17.00 25.02 -15.75
CA LYS A 93 16.90 25.43 -14.34
C LYS A 93 15.61 24.90 -13.71
N ARG A 94 15.74 24.02 -12.71
CA ARG A 94 14.61 23.47 -11.94
C ARG A 94 14.89 23.60 -10.45
N GLU A 95 14.60 24.78 -9.89
CA GLU A 95 14.60 24.99 -8.45
C GLU A 95 13.41 24.24 -7.81
N ASN A 96 13.67 23.53 -6.71
CA ASN A 96 12.74 23.04 -5.68
C ASN A 96 11.55 22.11 -6.05
N ILE A 97 11.23 21.86 -7.31
CA ILE A 97 10.05 21.05 -7.69
C ILE A 97 10.16 19.58 -7.23
N HIS A 98 11.37 19.02 -7.21
CA HIS A 98 11.58 17.62 -6.80
C HIS A 98 11.34 17.41 -5.30
N ILE A 99 11.73 18.37 -4.46
CA ILE A 99 11.54 18.32 -3.00
C ILE A 99 10.05 18.23 -2.65
N ASN A 100 9.21 19.03 -3.32
CA ASN A 100 7.76 19.01 -3.10
C ASN A 100 7.14 17.64 -3.47
N ARG A 101 7.63 16.98 -4.52
CA ARG A 101 7.15 15.63 -4.91
C ARG A 101 7.57 14.56 -3.92
N THR A 102 8.80 14.62 -3.40
CA THR A 102 9.28 13.69 -2.38
C THR A 102 8.45 13.81 -1.10
N VAL A 103 8.12 15.05 -0.70
CA VAL A 103 7.22 15.31 0.43
C VAL A 103 5.84 14.71 0.17
N ALA A 104 5.21 15.02 -0.97
CA ALA A 104 3.91 14.45 -1.32
C ALA A 104 3.90 12.92 -1.39
N ALA A 105 4.97 12.29 -1.90
CA ALA A 105 5.09 10.83 -1.91
C ALA A 105 5.17 10.23 -0.50
N ARG A 106 5.84 10.91 0.44
CA ARG A 106 5.85 10.52 1.86
C ARG A 106 4.49 10.67 2.51
N GLU A 107 3.80 11.76 2.22
CA GLU A 107 2.43 11.99 2.70
C GLU A 107 1.48 10.88 2.22
N ILE A 108 1.63 10.41 0.98
CA ILE A 108 0.86 9.26 0.50
C ILE A 108 1.13 8.01 1.35
N CYS A 109 2.40 7.70 1.66
CA CYS A 109 2.74 6.59 2.55
C CYS A 109 2.13 6.77 3.96
N ASP A 110 2.15 7.99 4.49
CA ASP A 110 1.60 8.34 5.81
C ASP A 110 0.07 8.17 5.82
N VAL A 111 -0.62 8.65 4.79
CA VAL A 111 -2.07 8.50 4.61
C VAL A 111 -2.44 7.03 4.52
N ILE A 112 -1.75 6.24 3.68
CA ILE A 112 -2.01 4.79 3.56
C ILE A 112 -1.79 4.09 4.91
N THR A 113 -0.72 4.44 5.62
CA THR A 113 -0.42 3.88 6.94
C THR A 113 -1.54 4.17 7.94
N ASN A 114 -2.01 5.42 7.98
CA ASN A 114 -3.09 5.82 8.88
C ASN A 114 -4.41 5.12 8.53
N GLN A 115 -4.75 5.03 7.25
CA GLN A 115 -5.95 4.32 6.78
C GLN A 115 -5.92 2.83 7.18
N VAL A 116 -4.78 2.17 7.05
CA VAL A 116 -4.63 0.77 7.48
C VAL A 116 -4.75 0.67 9.02
N LYS A 117 -4.11 1.57 9.78
CA LYS A 117 -4.23 1.58 11.25
C LYS A 117 -5.67 1.77 11.71
N GLU A 118 -6.38 2.74 11.15
CA GLU A 118 -7.79 3.02 11.48
C GLU A 118 -8.70 1.84 11.13
N ARG A 119 -8.54 1.24 9.95
CA ARG A 119 -9.38 0.11 9.54
C ARG A 119 -9.16 -1.14 10.38
N PHE A 120 -7.96 -1.30 10.94
CA PHE A 120 -7.55 -2.49 11.71
C PHE A 120 -7.23 -2.20 13.18
N CYS A 121 -7.67 -1.07 13.74
CA CYS A 121 -7.50 -0.80 15.17
C CYS A 121 -8.49 -1.63 16.03
N PHE A 122 -9.67 -1.95 15.49
CA PHE A 122 -10.73 -2.70 16.17
C PHE A 122 -10.85 -4.17 15.73
N ILE A 123 -9.73 -4.90 15.67
CA ILE A 123 -9.76 -6.35 15.36
C ILE A 123 -10.28 -7.18 16.57
N SER A 124 -10.52 -6.56 17.73
CA SER A 124 -11.04 -7.25 18.94
C SER A 124 -12.36 -7.99 18.70
N HIS A 125 -13.23 -7.49 17.83
CA HIS A 125 -14.46 -8.20 17.47
C HIS A 125 -14.19 -9.51 16.70
N TYR A 126 -13.09 -9.57 15.94
CA TYR A 126 -12.67 -10.82 15.30
C TYR A 126 -12.31 -11.88 16.36
N SER A 127 -11.72 -11.48 17.48
CA SER A 127 -11.46 -12.37 18.61
C SER A 127 -12.76 -12.94 19.18
N ALA A 128 -13.84 -12.14 19.28
CA ALA A 128 -15.16 -12.66 19.67
C ALA A 128 -15.74 -13.63 18.63
N VAL A 129 -15.58 -13.37 17.33
CA VAL A 129 -16.02 -14.30 16.27
C VAL A 129 -15.31 -15.66 16.39
N SER A 130 -14.08 -15.69 16.90
CA SER A 130 -13.38 -16.96 17.15
C SER A 130 -14.05 -17.86 18.20
N LEU A 131 -14.84 -17.27 19.11
CA LEU A 131 -15.66 -17.99 20.10
C LEU A 131 -16.88 -18.65 19.47
N LEU A 132 -17.28 -18.26 18.26
CA LEU A 132 -18.43 -18.82 17.54
C LEU A 132 -18.05 -20.00 16.62
N LYS A 133 -16.82 -20.50 16.72
CA LYS A 133 -16.36 -21.65 15.94
C LYS A 133 -16.99 -22.93 16.50
N ALA A 134 -18.06 -23.40 15.84
CA ALA A 134 -18.83 -24.58 16.24
C ALA A 134 -17.97 -25.82 16.63
N PRO A 135 -16.88 -26.17 15.91
CA PRO A 135 -16.05 -27.32 16.30
C PRO A 135 -15.42 -27.20 17.70
N LYS A 136 -15.25 -25.98 18.23
CA LYS A 136 -14.64 -25.74 19.53
C LYS A 136 -15.65 -25.77 20.69
N PHE A 137 -16.95 -25.92 20.42
CA PHE A 137 -17.97 -25.83 21.47
C PHE A 137 -17.84 -26.95 22.51
N GLN A 138 -17.45 -28.16 22.09
CA GLN A 138 -17.13 -29.26 23.03
C GLN A 138 -15.94 -28.94 23.95
N GLU A 139 -14.95 -28.18 23.46
CA GLU A 139 -13.83 -27.73 24.30
C GLU A 139 -14.29 -26.63 25.28
N TYR A 140 -15.18 -25.75 24.82
CA TYR A 140 -15.70 -24.63 25.61
C TYR A 140 -16.60 -25.06 26.76
N GLU A 141 -17.34 -26.16 26.60
CA GLU A 141 -18.14 -26.77 27.68
C GLU A 141 -17.24 -27.22 28.85
N LYS A 142 -16.04 -27.73 28.56
CA LYS A 142 -15.07 -28.14 29.58
C LYS A 142 -14.36 -26.96 30.23
N LYS A 143 -13.93 -26.00 29.41
CA LYS A 143 -13.25 -24.78 29.88
C LYS A 143 -13.44 -23.65 28.89
N PHE A 144 -14.32 -22.72 29.24
CA PHE A 144 -14.59 -21.56 28.39
C PHE A 144 -13.39 -20.59 28.39
N PRO A 145 -12.97 -20.07 27.22
CA PRO A 145 -11.84 -19.15 27.12
C PRO A 145 -12.26 -17.71 27.46
N THR A 146 -12.59 -17.45 28.74
CA THR A 146 -13.08 -16.16 29.25
C THR A 146 -12.15 -14.99 28.91
N GLN A 147 -10.84 -15.23 28.88
CA GLN A 147 -9.83 -14.23 28.51
C GLN A 147 -10.06 -13.61 27.12
N ILE A 148 -10.56 -14.39 26.15
CA ILE A 148 -10.86 -13.92 24.79
C ILE A 148 -12.12 -13.05 24.82
N LEU A 149 -13.12 -13.43 25.62
CA LEU A 149 -14.34 -12.65 25.82
C LEU A 149 -14.02 -11.31 26.50
N ASP A 150 -13.21 -11.33 27.56
CA ASP A 150 -12.79 -10.13 28.28
C ASP A 150 -12.02 -9.18 27.36
N GLN A 151 -11.07 -9.69 26.57
CA GLN A 151 -10.33 -8.87 25.60
C GLN A 151 -11.23 -8.26 24.51
N ALA A 152 -12.33 -8.94 24.14
CA ALA A 152 -13.28 -8.44 23.15
C ALA A 152 -14.26 -7.41 23.74
N CYS A 153 -14.65 -7.57 25.02
CA CYS A 153 -15.67 -6.76 25.68
C CYS A 153 -15.12 -5.49 26.37
N TYR A 154 -13.93 -5.55 27.00
CA TYR A 154 -13.41 -4.43 27.80
C TYR A 154 -12.76 -3.31 26.99
N ARG A 155 -12.39 -3.54 25.72
CA ARG A 155 -11.87 -2.46 24.82
C ARG A 155 -12.94 -1.50 24.29
N ARG A 156 -14.21 -1.64 24.73
CA ARG A 156 -15.32 -0.77 24.33
C ARG A 156 -15.59 0.40 25.29
N ILE A 157 -14.87 0.50 26.41
CA ILE A 157 -15.18 1.44 27.52
C ILE A 157 -14.10 2.53 27.73
N VAL A 158 -13.05 2.62 26.90
CA VAL A 158 -12.09 3.74 26.99
C VAL A 158 -11.89 4.39 25.64
#